data_AF-R6IRL6-F1
#
_entry.id   AF-R6IRL6-F1
#
_cell.length_a   1.000
_cell.length_b   1.000
_cell.length_c   1.000
_cell.angle_alpha   90.00
_cell.angle_beta   90.00
_cell.angle_gamma   90.00
#
_symmetry.space_group_name_H-M   'P 1'
#
loop_
_entity.id
_entity.type
_entity.pdbx_description
1 polymer ?
#
loop_
_entity_poly.entity_id
_entity_poly.type
_entity_poly.pdbx_seq_one_letter_code
_entity_poly.pdbx_strand_id
1 'polypeptide(L)' 'MTHDLDFAGTYSDEAAFLCNRVVTPPRPRRAFFAGMELYTTGVRRVTCRALPDAVSPEDLVL' A
#
# COMPACT_ATOMS: atom_id res chain seq x y z
N MET A 1 -13.24 1.27 5.48
CA MET A 1 -13.20 1.51 4.02
C MET A 1 -12.80 2.95 3.80
N THR A 2 -11.65 3.19 3.15
CA THR A 2 -11.16 4.53 2.81
C THR A 2 -10.79 4.56 1.33
N HIS A 3 -10.85 5.74 0.72
CA HIS A 3 -10.32 6.00 -0.62
C HIS A 3 -8.89 6.55 -0.57
N ASP A 4 -8.44 6.97 0.61
CA ASP A 4 -7.09 7.45 0.85
C ASP A 4 -6.16 6.24 1.00
N LEU A 5 -5.34 6.07 -0.03
CA LEU A 5 -4.37 5.00 -0.14
C LEU A 5 -3.23 5.15 0.86
N ASP A 6 -2.74 6.38 1.13
CA ASP A 6 -1.68 6.66 2.11
C ASP A 6 -2.12 6.31 3.53
N PHE A 7 -3.35 6.71 3.87
CA PHE A 7 -3.96 6.36 5.15
C PHE A 7 -4.08 4.85 5.31
N ALA A 8 -4.56 4.15 4.27
CA ALA A 8 -4.69 2.70 4.31
C ALA A 8 -3.32 2.02 4.47
N GLY A 9 -2.31 2.41 3.68
CA GLY A 9 -0.97 1.81 3.78
C GLY A 9 -0.27 2.04 5.12
N THR A 10 -0.62 3.10 5.83
CA THR A 10 -0.03 3.41 7.14
C THR A 10 -0.74 2.65 8.27
N TYR A 11 -2.07 2.65 8.29
CA TYR A 11 -2.84 2.29 9.48
C TYR A 11 -3.56 0.93 9.41
N SER A 12 -3.49 0.20 8.29
CA SER A 12 -4.16 -1.10 8.17
C SER A 12 -3.21 -2.28 8.41
N ASP A 13 -3.73 -3.35 9.00
CA ASP A 13 -3.02 -4.64 9.08
C ASP A 13 -3.18 -5.41 7.75
N GLU A 14 -4.41 -5.45 7.24
CA GLU A 14 -4.78 -6.06 5.96
C GLU A 14 -5.52 -5.07 5.05
N ALA A 15 -5.38 -5.27 3.74
CA ALA A 15 -5.99 -4.44 2.71
C ALA A 15 -6.65 -5.29 1.61
N ALA A 16 -7.76 -4.77 1.09
CA ALA A 16 -8.49 -5.25 -0.07
C ALA A 16 -8.93 -4.04 -0.91
N PHE A 17 -9.00 -4.19 -2.24
CA PHE A 17 -9.44 -3.13 -3.16
C PHE A 17 -10.85 -3.43 -3.65
N LEU A 18 -11.74 -2.44 -3.58
CA LEU A 18 -13.05 -2.48 -4.22
C LEU A 18 -13.02 -1.58 -5.46
N CYS A 19 -13.18 -2.17 -6.64
CA CYS A 19 -13.30 -1.45 -7.90
C CYS A 19 -14.27 -2.17 -8.83
N ASN A 20 -15.16 -1.43 -9.51
CA ASN A 20 -16.13 -2.00 -10.46
C ASN A 20 -16.93 -3.19 -9.89
N ARG A 21 -17.34 -3.10 -8.62
CA ARG A 21 -18.06 -4.16 -7.87
C ARG A 21 -17.26 -5.44 -7.65
N VAL A 22 -15.95 -5.44 -7.91
CA VAL A 22 -15.03 -6.54 -7.62
C VAL A 22 -14.21 -6.19 -6.40
N VAL A 23 -14.10 -7.13 -5.47
CA VAL A 23 -13.24 -7.04 -4.28
C VAL A 23 -12.06 -7.99 -4.45
N THR A 24 -10.84 -7.49 -4.32
CA THR A 24 -9.66 -8.37 -4.30
C THR A 24 -9.58 -9.16 -2.99
N PRO A 25 -8.98 -10.35 -2.99
CA PRO A 25 -8.74 -11.08 -1.74
C PRO A 25 -7.95 -10.20 -0.75
N PRO A 26 -8.33 -10.16 0.54
CA PRO A 26 -7.56 -9.45 1.54
C PRO A 26 -6.15 -10.01 1.64
N ARG A 27 -5.17 -9.13 1.80
CA ARG A 27 -3.75 -9.48 1.99
C ARG A 27 -3.12 -8.55 3.03
N PRO A 28 -2.02 -8.96 3.67
CA PRO A 28 -1.24 -8.06 4.52
C PRO A 28 -0.86 -6.78 3.78
N ARG A 29 -0.99 -5.63 4.43
CA ARG A 29 -0.86 -4.31 3.78
C ARG A 29 0.40 -4.16 2.93
N ARG A 30 1.56 -4.65 3.42
CA ARG A 30 2.84 -4.57 2.72
C ARG A 30 2.80 -5.32 1.39
N ALA A 31 2.39 -6.58 1.42
CA ALA A 31 2.27 -7.42 0.22
C ALA A 31 1.22 -6.87 -0.76
N PHE A 32 0.13 -6.29 -0.24
CA PHE A 32 -0.91 -5.70 -1.05
C PHE A 32 -0.43 -4.44 -1.80
N PHE A 33 0.12 -3.46 -1.08
CA PHE A 33 0.49 -2.17 -1.66
C PHE A 33 1.79 -2.24 -2.47
N ALA A 34 2.74 -3.13 -2.13
CA ALA A 34 3.93 -3.38 -2.94
C ALA A 34 3.57 -3.91 -4.34
N GLY A 35 2.53 -4.74 -4.46
CA GLY A 35 2.07 -5.28 -5.74
C GLY A 35 1.19 -4.33 -6.57
N MET A 36 0.79 -3.19 -6.03
CA MET A 36 -0.21 -2.33 -6.67
C MET A 36 0.44 -1.24 -7.52
N GLU A 37 0.26 -1.34 -8.84
CA GLU A 37 0.86 -0.41 -9.83
C GLU A 37 0.31 1.03 -9.72
N LEU A 38 -0.93 1.17 -9.24
CA LEU A 38 -1.59 2.46 -9.00
C LEU A 38 -1.17 3.12 -7.67
N TYR A 39 -0.49 2.40 -6.79
CA TYR A 39 -0.10 2.90 -5.47
C TYR A 39 1.15 3.78 -5.59
N THR A 40 0.94 5.01 -6.06
CA THR A 40 1.99 6.01 -6.30
C THR A 40 2.11 6.99 -5.14
N THR A 41 2.13 6.48 -3.91
CA THR A 41 2.29 7.30 -2.71
C THR A 41 3.64 8.01 -2.68
N GLY A 42 3.75 9.07 -1.87
CA GLY A 42 5.01 9.82 -1.73
C GLY A 42 6.19 8.93 -1.34
N VAL A 43 5.99 8.02 -0.38
CA VAL A 43 6.99 7.04 0.04
C VAL A 43 7.36 6.13 -1.13
N ARG A 44 6.38 5.45 -1.74
CA ARG A 44 6.65 4.52 -2.84
C ARG A 44 7.34 5.21 -4.02
N ARG A 45 6.98 6.46 -4.34
CA ARG A 45 7.59 7.23 -5.43
C ARG A 45 9.08 7.47 -5.22
N VAL A 46 9.52 7.60 -3.97
CA VAL A 46 10.94 7.83 -3.62
C VAL A 46 11.68 6.50 -3.40
N THR A 47 11.00 5.49 -2.86
CA THR A 47 11.65 4.26 -2.38
C THR A 47 11.57 3.09 -3.35
N CYS A 48 10.65 3.07 -4.33
CA CYS A 48 10.34 1.86 -5.11
C CYS A 48 11.53 1.16 -5.78
N ARG A 49 12.60 1.89 -6.09
CA ARG A 49 13.82 1.33 -6.68
C ARG A 49 14.80 0.75 -5.66
N ALA A 50 14.82 1.29 -4.44
CA ALA A 50 15.79 0.94 -3.40
C ALA A 50 15.18 0.04 -2.31
N LEU A 51 13.91 0.24 -1.99
CA LEU A 51 13.14 -0.49 -0.97
C LEU A 51 11.77 -0.84 -1.58
N PRO A 52 11.69 -1.92 -2.37
CA PRO A 52 10.47 -2.29 -3.11
C PRO A 52 9.28 -2.61 -2.20
N ASP A 53 9.57 -2.99 -0.95
CA ASP A 53 8.56 -3.36 0.06
C ASP A 53 8.14 -2.19 0.98
N ALA A 54 8.74 -1.01 0.84
CA ALA A 54 8.40 0.16 1.65
C ALA A 54 7.11 0.80 1.15
N VAL A 55 6.08 0.79 1.98
CA VAL A 55 4.72 1.26 1.65
C VAL A 55 4.24 2.39 2.57
N SER A 56 4.89 2.59 3.73
CA SER A 56 4.64 3.69 4.66
C SER A 56 5.94 4.29 5.24
N PRO A 57 5.91 5.49 5.84
CA PRO A 57 7.10 6.13 6.39
C PRO A 57 7.78 5.33 7.52
N GLU A 58 7.01 4.55 8.27
CA GLU A 58 7.53 3.69 9.35
C GLU A 58 8.42 2.58 8.79
N ASP A 59 8.25 2.18 7.53
CA ASP A 59 9.13 1.23 6.86
C ASP A 59 10.52 1.81 6.57
N LEU A 60 10.72 3.13 6.74
CA LEU A 60 11.98 3.84 6.53
C LEU A 60 12.79 4.02 7.82
N VAL A 61 12.20 3.77 8.97
CA VAL A 61 12.86 3.89 10.27
C VAL A 61 13.47 2.54 10.63
N LEU A 62 14.81 2.49 10.74
CA LEU A 62 15.58 1.33 11.20
C LEU A 62 15.63 1.25 12.74
#